data_AF-Q1QB67-F1
#
_entry.id   AF-Q1QB67-F1
#
_cell.length_a   1.000
_cell.length_b   1.000
_cell.length_c   1.000
_cell.angle_alpha   90.00
_cell.angle_beta   90.00
_cell.angle_gamma   90.00
#
_symmetry.space_group_name_H-M   'P 1'
#
loop_
_entity.id
_entity.type
_entity.pdbx_description
1 polymer ?
#
loop_
_entity_poly.entity_id
_entity_poly.type
_entity_poly.pdbx_seq_one_letter_code
_entity_poly.pdbx_strand_id
1 'polypeptide(L)'
;MLFNEVIERMNLFTLSAVRTSDLAISAKKMMNWDKEAWSTSPCLSTAANRPDLDEKLLPLVHDLSNELSVTISLIFREPESSDISEHGGVKFGHEIEFTPIEHIVGTQIILYNFCLLEAYEFDLYKKLLDKNKENFLDEKVSLKDILNRGSDKLLAGILEREQNKHERMGVRNRVNNWNKLGVEPIPEEWVKAYEDISNRRNTLTHEAHPDDVTLIEAIICFHRMRLIARKIAIHFEDDTVTLCPSPLDDYPEI
;
A
#
# COMPACT_ATOMS: atom_id res chain seq x y z
N MET A 1 -3.54 16.05 -2.87
CA MET A 1 -3.77 14.81 -3.66
C MET A 1 -5.25 14.75 -4.03
N LEU A 2 -5.59 14.49 -5.29
CA LEU A 2 -6.99 14.40 -5.71
C LEU A 2 -7.55 13.00 -5.45
N PHE A 3 -8.85 12.86 -5.21
CA PHE A 3 -9.45 11.56 -4.91
C PHE A 3 -9.22 10.51 -6.01
N ASN A 4 -9.41 10.89 -7.28
CA ASN A 4 -9.19 10.01 -8.43
C ASN A 4 -7.73 9.52 -8.52
N GLU A 5 -6.76 10.37 -8.20
CA GLU A 5 -5.34 10.00 -8.18
C GLU A 5 -5.03 8.93 -7.12
N VAL A 6 -5.65 9.03 -5.94
CA VAL A 6 -5.50 8.04 -4.86
C VAL A 6 -6.04 6.69 -5.30
N ILE A 7 -7.27 6.68 -5.82
CA ILE A 7 -7.93 5.44 -6.25
C ILE A 7 -7.17 4.80 -7.40
N GLU A 8 -6.69 5.58 -8.37
CA GLU A 8 -5.89 5.07 -9.48
C GLU A 8 -4.59 4.44 -8.99
N ARG A 9 -3.87 5.09 -8.07
CA ARG A 9 -2.64 4.54 -7.48
C ARG A 9 -2.89 3.26 -6.69
N MET A 10 -3.95 3.23 -5.87
CA MET A 10 -4.38 2.03 -5.15
C MET A 10 -4.66 0.86 -6.10
N ASN A 11 -5.38 1.14 -7.20
CA ASN A 11 -5.74 0.15 -8.21
C ASN A 11 -4.50 -0.39 -8.94
N LEU A 12 -3.64 0.50 -9.45
CA LEU A 12 -2.45 0.12 -10.21
C LEU A 12 -1.46 -0.68 -9.36
N PHE A 13 -1.26 -0.27 -8.11
CA PHE A 13 -0.40 -0.99 -7.18
C PHE A 13 -0.94 -2.39 -6.91
N THR A 14 -2.22 -2.49 -6.52
CA THR A 14 -2.84 -3.79 -6.20
C THR A 14 -2.87 -4.71 -7.42
N LEU A 15 -3.20 -4.20 -8.61
CA LEU A 15 -3.19 -4.98 -9.85
C LEU A 15 -1.78 -5.50 -10.17
N SER A 16 -0.76 -4.65 -10.03
CA SER A 16 0.64 -5.03 -10.27
C SER A 16 1.11 -6.09 -9.27
N ALA A 17 0.70 -5.95 -8.01
CA ALA A 17 1.01 -6.88 -6.93
C ALA A 17 0.39 -8.26 -7.18
N VAL A 18 -0.92 -8.33 -7.47
CA VAL A 18 -1.62 -9.58 -7.80
C VAL A 18 -1.03 -10.24 -9.03
N ARG A 19 -0.77 -9.47 -10.10
CA ARG A 19 -0.12 -9.99 -11.32
C ARG A 19 1.26 -10.60 -11.02
N THR A 20 2.03 -9.97 -10.13
CA THR A 20 3.34 -10.48 -9.72
C THR A 20 3.18 -11.81 -8.98
N SER A 21 2.19 -11.92 -8.10
CA SER A 21 1.88 -13.16 -7.40
C SER A 21 1.49 -14.28 -8.37
N ASP A 22 0.60 -14.01 -9.33
CA ASP A 22 0.17 -14.99 -10.33
C ASP A 22 1.35 -15.53 -11.15
N LEU A 23 2.24 -14.63 -11.59
CA LEU A 23 3.45 -15.00 -12.32
C LEU A 23 4.40 -15.84 -11.46
N ALA A 24 4.60 -15.47 -10.20
CA ALA A 24 5.47 -16.20 -9.28
C ALA A 24 4.92 -17.59 -8.94
N ILE A 25 3.61 -17.72 -8.67
CA ILE A 25 2.95 -19.02 -8.44
C ILE A 25 3.08 -19.89 -9.68
N SER A 26 2.83 -19.32 -10.87
CA SER A 26 2.94 -20.06 -12.12
C SER A 26 4.38 -20.53 -12.38
N ALA A 27 5.38 -19.68 -12.13
CA ALA A 27 6.79 -20.03 -12.23
C ALA A 27 7.21 -21.10 -11.21
N LYS A 28 6.65 -21.08 -9.99
CA LYS A 28 6.90 -22.12 -8.98
C LYS A 28 6.36 -23.48 -9.42
N LYS A 29 5.12 -23.53 -9.92
CA LYS A 29 4.53 -24.76 -10.48
C LYS A 29 5.42 -25.35 -11.57
N MET A 30 5.99 -24.48 -12.41
CA MET A 30 6.96 -24.81 -13.44
C MET A 30 8.27 -25.40 -12.93
N MET A 31 8.88 -24.80 -11.91
CA MET A 31 10.11 -25.32 -11.29
C MET A 31 9.93 -26.74 -10.74
N ASN A 32 8.74 -27.05 -10.23
CA ASN A 32 8.43 -28.35 -9.63
C ASN A 32 8.09 -29.43 -10.66
N TRP A 33 8.09 -29.11 -11.96
CA TRP A 33 7.80 -30.05 -13.05
C TRP A 33 6.44 -30.78 -12.92
N ASP A 34 5.50 -30.17 -12.19
CA ASP A 34 4.17 -30.71 -11.94
C ASP A 34 3.19 -30.32 -13.06
N LYS A 35 3.02 -31.25 -14.01
CA LYS A 35 2.16 -31.08 -15.19
C LYS A 35 0.68 -30.84 -14.84
N GLU A 36 0.18 -31.44 -13.77
CA GLU A 36 -1.22 -31.27 -13.36
C GLU A 36 -1.42 -29.85 -12.85
N ALA A 37 -0.49 -29.37 -12.01
CA ALA A 37 -0.50 -28.01 -11.51
C ALA A 37 -0.42 -26.94 -12.62
N TRP A 38 0.28 -27.19 -13.73
CA TRP A 38 0.40 -26.25 -14.86
C TRP A 38 -0.92 -25.95 -15.54
N SER A 39 -1.83 -26.93 -15.55
CA SER A 39 -3.16 -26.80 -16.16
C SER A 39 -4.17 -26.07 -15.28
N THR A 40 -3.76 -25.65 -14.07
CA THR A 40 -4.62 -24.98 -13.09
C THR A 40 -4.21 -23.53 -12.90
N SER A 41 -5.18 -22.63 -12.78
CA SER A 41 -4.92 -21.21 -12.50
C SER A 41 -4.23 -20.98 -11.14
N PRO A 42 -3.39 -19.94 -10.99
CA PRO A 42 -2.80 -19.15 -12.07
C PRO A 42 -1.80 -20.00 -12.88
N CYS A 43 -1.76 -19.79 -14.20
CA CYS A 43 -0.86 -20.48 -15.13
C CYS A 43 -0.20 -19.48 -16.09
N LEU A 44 1.01 -19.79 -16.57
CA LEU A 44 1.64 -19.00 -17.63
C LEU A 44 0.94 -19.32 -18.96
N SER A 45 0.29 -18.33 -19.54
CA SER A 45 -0.17 -18.40 -20.94
C SER A 45 0.75 -17.57 -21.81
N THR A 46 0.89 -17.96 -23.08
CA THR A 46 1.51 -17.06 -24.05
C THR A 46 0.51 -15.97 -24.44
N ALA A 47 1.01 -14.85 -24.98
CA ALA A 47 0.13 -13.83 -25.55
C ALA A 47 -0.85 -14.48 -26.56
N ALA A 48 -2.08 -13.99 -26.67
CA ALA A 48 -3.18 -14.60 -27.44
C ALA A 48 -2.88 -14.98 -28.92
N ASN A 49 -1.73 -14.57 -29.46
CA ASN A 49 -1.27 -14.83 -30.83
C ASN A 49 0.02 -15.68 -30.88
N ARG A 50 0.37 -16.39 -29.81
CA ARG A 50 1.57 -17.23 -29.69
C ARG A 50 1.13 -18.66 -29.31
N PRO A 51 1.93 -19.70 -29.61
CA PRO A 51 1.65 -21.06 -29.18
C PRO A 51 1.77 -21.16 -27.66
N ASP A 52 0.79 -21.79 -27.00
CA ASP A 52 0.84 -22.06 -25.57
C ASP A 52 2.14 -22.74 -25.17
N LEU A 53 2.62 -22.45 -23.95
CA LEU A 53 3.76 -23.13 -23.36
C LEU A 53 3.30 -24.57 -23.07
N ASP A 54 3.59 -25.47 -24.00
CA ASP A 54 3.30 -26.90 -23.86
C ASP A 54 4.53 -27.65 -23.31
N GLU A 55 4.38 -28.96 -23.10
CA GLU A 55 5.45 -29.82 -22.57
C GLU A 55 6.77 -29.79 -23.38
N LYS A 56 6.76 -29.23 -24.61
CA LYS A 56 7.92 -29.08 -25.49
C LYS A 56 8.53 -27.69 -25.46
N LEU A 57 7.76 -26.69 -25.01
CA LEU A 57 8.17 -25.30 -24.83
C LEU A 57 8.29 -25.02 -23.34
N LEU A 58 9.39 -25.46 -22.74
CA LEU A 58 9.68 -25.19 -21.34
C LEU A 58 10.21 -23.76 -21.18
N PRO A 59 9.57 -22.94 -20.34
CA PRO A 59 10.19 -21.74 -19.80
C PRO A 59 11.43 -22.10 -19.00
N LEU A 60 12.56 -22.07 -19.68
CA LEU A 60 13.84 -21.94 -19.02
C LEU A 60 13.96 -20.47 -18.65
N VAL A 61 13.98 -20.15 -17.35
CA VAL A 61 14.51 -18.86 -16.91
C VAL A 61 15.98 -18.87 -17.28
N HIS A 62 16.30 -18.30 -18.43
CA HIS A 62 17.63 -18.39 -19.03
C HIS A 62 18.65 -17.47 -18.32
N ASP A 63 18.17 -16.46 -17.58
CA ASP A 63 19.02 -15.53 -16.84
C ASP A 63 18.22 -14.83 -15.72
N LEU A 64 18.91 -14.42 -14.64
CA LEU A 64 18.33 -13.58 -13.59
C LEU A 64 18.49 -12.10 -13.97
N SER A 65 17.65 -11.22 -13.43
CA SER A 65 17.94 -9.79 -13.53
C SER A 65 19.20 -9.46 -12.70
N ASN A 66 19.93 -8.42 -13.09
CA ASN A 66 21.10 -7.96 -12.36
C ASN A 66 20.76 -7.64 -10.89
N GLU A 67 19.61 -7.00 -10.65
CA GLU A 67 19.12 -6.63 -9.32
C GLU A 67 18.84 -7.87 -8.46
N LEU A 68 18.22 -8.89 -9.04
CA LEU A 68 17.93 -10.14 -8.35
C LEU A 68 19.21 -10.91 -8.03
N SER A 69 20.14 -10.99 -8.99
CA SER A 69 21.44 -11.64 -8.82
C SER A 69 22.26 -10.99 -7.70
N VAL A 70 22.36 -9.66 -7.68
CA VAL A 70 23.01 -8.90 -6.60
C VAL A 70 22.32 -9.13 -5.26
N THR A 71 20.98 -9.11 -5.22
CA THR A 71 20.21 -9.28 -3.99
C THR A 71 20.41 -10.67 -3.37
N ILE A 72 20.33 -11.73 -4.17
CA ILE A 72 20.59 -13.11 -3.74
C ILE A 72 22.00 -13.22 -3.19
N SER A 73 22.99 -12.65 -3.88
CA SER A 73 24.39 -12.65 -3.45
C SER A 73 24.58 -12.00 -2.06
N LEU A 74 23.87 -10.90 -1.79
CA LEU A 74 23.91 -10.21 -0.49
C LEU A 74 23.26 -11.03 0.64
N ILE A 75 22.17 -11.75 0.35
CA ILE A 75 21.40 -12.51 1.34
C ILE A 75 22.11 -13.81 1.71
N PHE A 76 22.58 -14.57 0.71
CA PHE A 76 23.11 -15.93 0.93
C PHE A 76 24.61 -15.97 1.25
N ARG A 77 25.29 -14.82 1.34
CA ARG A 77 26.69 -14.69 1.81
C ARG A 77 27.71 -15.62 1.13
N GLU A 78 27.59 -15.88 -0.17
CA GLU A 78 28.74 -16.26 -1.00
C GLU A 78 29.21 -15.03 -1.79
N PRO A 79 29.99 -14.10 -1.19
CA PRO A 79 30.64 -13.03 -1.92
C PRO A 79 31.94 -13.58 -2.51
N GLU A 80 31.89 -14.64 -3.31
CA GLU A 80 33.01 -14.82 -4.24
C GLU A 80 32.80 -13.85 -5.39
N SER A 81 33.89 -13.22 -5.80
CA SER A 81 33.90 -12.26 -6.90
C SER A 81 33.06 -12.81 -8.04
N SER A 82 31.97 -12.12 -8.38
CA SER A 82 31.30 -12.34 -9.65
C SER A 82 32.23 -11.82 -10.75
N ASP A 83 33.33 -12.53 -11.00
CA ASP A 83 33.60 -12.88 -12.37
C ASP A 83 32.33 -13.64 -12.76
N ILE A 84 31.39 -12.93 -13.39
CA ILE A 84 30.20 -13.50 -14.00
C ILE A 84 30.76 -14.50 -14.99
N SER A 85 31.03 -15.72 -14.51
CA SER A 85 31.59 -16.76 -15.36
C SER A 85 30.55 -16.97 -16.44
N GLU A 86 30.99 -17.05 -17.69
CA GLU A 86 30.09 -17.04 -18.85
C GLU A 86 28.92 -18.04 -18.69
N HIS A 87 29.02 -19.06 -17.82
CA HIS A 87 28.03 -20.12 -17.60
C HIS A 87 27.69 -20.50 -16.13
N GLY A 88 27.76 -19.61 -15.12
CA GLY A 88 27.19 -19.94 -13.80
C GLY A 88 27.49 -18.92 -12.71
N GLY A 89 26.53 -18.36 -11.99
CA GLY A 89 25.13 -18.72 -11.77
C GLY A 89 24.92 -18.77 -10.26
N VAL A 90 24.55 -17.64 -9.65
CA VAL A 90 24.32 -17.56 -8.20
C VAL A 90 23.25 -18.59 -7.83
N LYS A 91 23.49 -19.42 -6.79
CA LYS A 91 22.50 -20.39 -6.33
C LYS A 91 21.23 -19.66 -5.90
N PHE A 92 20.13 -19.94 -6.57
CA PHE A 92 18.83 -19.29 -6.32
C PHE A 92 18.17 -19.77 -5.02
N GLY A 93 18.60 -20.87 -4.40
CA GLY A 93 17.96 -21.48 -3.22
C GLY A 93 16.81 -22.44 -3.57
N HIS A 94 16.30 -23.17 -2.58
CA HIS A 94 15.15 -24.09 -2.69
C HIS A 94 13.85 -23.37 -2.31
N GLU A 95 12.70 -23.75 -2.90
CA GLU A 95 11.40 -23.09 -2.65
C GLU A 95 10.97 -23.04 -1.17
N ILE A 96 11.48 -23.96 -0.34
CA ILE A 96 11.17 -24.06 1.09
C ILE A 96 11.95 -23.03 1.93
N GLU A 97 12.98 -22.44 1.34
CA GLU A 97 13.81 -21.40 1.96
C GLU A 97 13.17 -20.01 1.80
N PHE A 98 12.14 -19.90 0.94
CA PHE A 98 11.44 -18.66 0.66
C PHE A 98 10.09 -18.59 1.37
N THR A 99 9.79 -17.43 1.94
CA THR A 99 8.42 -17.10 2.34
C THR A 99 7.49 -17.18 1.12
N PRO A 100 6.31 -17.80 1.23
CA PRO A 100 5.33 -17.80 0.15
C PRO A 100 5.06 -16.40 -0.40
N ILE A 101 5.05 -16.28 -1.73
CA ILE A 101 4.94 -14.99 -2.42
C ILE A 101 3.63 -14.29 -2.08
N GLU A 102 2.58 -15.07 -1.85
CA GLU A 102 1.25 -14.61 -1.46
C GLU A 102 1.28 -13.81 -0.16
N HIS A 103 2.09 -14.23 0.82
CA HIS A 103 2.24 -13.53 2.10
C HIS A 103 3.01 -12.21 1.93
N ILE A 104 4.06 -12.22 1.11
CA ILE A 104 4.84 -11.01 0.81
C ILE A 104 3.97 -9.99 0.06
N VAL A 105 3.33 -10.41 -1.02
CA VAL A 105 2.48 -9.57 -1.87
C VAL A 105 1.26 -9.08 -1.10
N GLY A 106 0.58 -9.96 -0.35
CA GLY A 106 -0.56 -9.60 0.47
C GLY A 106 -0.21 -8.54 1.51
N THR A 107 0.93 -8.70 2.19
CA THR A 107 1.45 -7.70 3.13
C THR A 107 1.69 -6.36 2.43
N GLN A 108 2.36 -6.36 1.28
CA GLN A 108 2.64 -5.12 0.52
C GLN A 108 1.36 -4.39 0.09
N ILE A 109 0.33 -5.13 -0.35
CA ILE A 109 -0.99 -4.57 -0.69
C ILE A 109 -1.59 -3.85 0.51
N ILE A 110 -1.63 -4.47 1.69
CA ILE A 110 -2.19 -3.85 2.90
C ILE A 110 -1.39 -2.60 3.28
N LEU A 111 -0.06 -2.71 3.37
CA LEU A 111 0.79 -1.61 3.83
C LEU A 111 0.71 -0.39 2.90
N TYR A 112 0.91 -0.60 1.60
CA TYR A 112 0.98 0.50 0.65
C TYR A 112 -0.35 1.22 0.47
N ASN A 113 -1.46 0.46 0.34
CA ASN A 113 -2.78 1.06 0.22
C ASN A 113 -3.17 1.82 1.50
N PHE A 114 -2.76 1.33 2.69
CA PHE A 114 -3.01 2.04 3.94
C PHE A 114 -2.25 3.37 3.99
N CYS A 115 -0.99 3.38 3.56
CA CYS A 115 -0.22 4.62 3.44
C CYS A 115 -0.86 5.62 2.47
N LEU A 116 -1.41 5.16 1.33
CA LEU A 116 -2.13 6.04 0.40
C LEU A 116 -3.41 6.61 1.02
N LEU A 117 -4.15 5.79 1.78
CA LEU A 117 -5.34 6.23 2.49
C LEU A 117 -5.02 7.30 3.54
N GLU A 118 -3.99 7.08 4.37
CA GLU A 118 -3.54 8.05 5.36
C GLU A 118 -3.05 9.33 4.69
N ALA A 119 -2.22 9.23 3.65
CA ALA A 119 -1.74 10.40 2.91
C ALA A 119 -2.89 11.25 2.33
N TYR A 120 -3.96 10.60 1.88
CA TYR A 120 -5.15 11.29 1.39
C TYR A 120 -5.91 12.01 2.51
N GLU A 121 -6.20 11.31 3.60
CA GLU A 121 -6.81 11.89 4.80
C GLU A 121 -6.01 13.11 5.29
N PHE A 122 -4.68 12.97 5.36
CA PHE A 122 -3.79 14.01 5.88
C PHE A 122 -3.72 15.23 4.97
N ASP A 123 -3.76 15.04 3.64
CA ASP A 123 -3.83 16.15 2.68
C ASP A 123 -5.15 16.94 2.81
N LEU A 124 -6.27 16.23 2.98
CA LEU A 124 -7.58 16.85 3.22
C LEU A 124 -7.62 17.59 4.56
N TYR A 125 -7.10 16.98 5.62
CA TYR A 125 -7.03 17.61 6.94
C TYR A 125 -6.15 18.86 6.93
N LYS A 126 -5.01 18.83 6.22
CA LYS A 126 -4.14 19.99 6.05
C LYS A 126 -4.85 21.15 5.36
N LYS A 127 -5.58 20.88 4.26
CA LYS A 127 -6.41 21.90 3.58
C LYS A 127 -7.47 22.48 4.52
N LEU A 128 -8.07 21.64 5.37
CA LEU A 128 -9.06 22.07 6.34
C LEU A 128 -8.45 22.97 7.44
N LEU A 129 -7.24 22.65 7.91
CA LEU A 129 -6.49 23.52 8.83
C LEU A 129 -6.21 24.89 8.20
N ASP A 130 -5.74 24.91 6.96
CA ASP A 130 -5.46 26.16 6.24
C ASP A 130 -6.73 27.01 6.05
N LYS A 131 -7.88 26.38 5.76
CA LYS A 131 -9.20 27.05 5.65
C LYS A 131 -9.66 27.63 6.99
N ASN A 132 -9.32 26.99 8.11
CA ASN A 132 -9.71 27.37 9.47
C ASN A 132 -8.58 28.08 10.24
N LYS A 133 -7.53 28.56 9.56
CA LYS A 133 -6.33 29.12 10.21
C LYS A 133 -6.62 30.30 11.15
N GLU A 134 -7.71 31.02 10.92
CA GLU A 134 -8.14 32.15 11.76
C GLU A 134 -8.48 31.70 13.20
N ASN A 135 -8.98 30.47 13.38
CA ASN A 135 -9.30 29.91 14.69
C ASN A 135 -8.06 29.71 15.57
N PHE A 136 -6.85 29.78 14.99
CA PHE A 136 -5.57 29.59 15.68
C PHE A 136 -4.86 30.92 15.98
N LEU A 137 -5.44 32.06 15.58
CA LEU A 137 -4.89 33.39 15.85
C LEU A 137 -5.02 33.81 17.32
N ASP A 138 -5.96 33.21 18.05
CA ASP A 138 -6.19 33.46 19.48
C ASP A 138 -5.23 32.69 20.41
N GLU A 139 -4.36 31.84 19.84
CA GLU A 139 -3.36 31.13 20.64
C GLU A 139 -2.40 32.15 21.28
N LYS A 140 -2.12 32.03 22.58
CA LYS A 140 -1.32 33.01 23.32
C LYS A 140 0.13 33.03 22.83
N VAL A 141 0.44 33.84 21.83
CA VAL A 141 1.81 34.07 21.36
C VAL A 141 2.40 35.31 22.03
N SER A 142 3.67 35.24 22.47
CA SER A 142 4.31 36.38 23.12
C SER A 142 4.67 37.48 22.10
N LEU A 143 4.64 38.75 22.53
CA LEU A 143 5.12 39.89 21.72
C LEU A 143 6.57 39.69 21.23
N LYS A 144 7.41 39.04 22.05
CA LYS A 144 8.79 38.71 21.70
C LYS A 144 8.87 37.71 20.55
N ASP A 145 7.97 36.74 20.50
CA ASP A 145 7.92 35.76 19.41
C ASP A 145 7.47 36.40 18.10
N ILE A 146 6.49 37.31 18.17
CA ILE A 146 6.00 38.06 17.00
C ILE A 146 7.13 38.92 16.43
N LEU A 147 7.85 39.66 17.28
CA LEU A 147 8.96 40.51 16.85
C LEU A 147 10.14 39.73 16.26
N ASN A 148 10.42 38.51 16.77
CA ASN A 148 11.57 37.72 16.32
C ASN A 148 11.29 36.86 15.08
N ARG A 149 10.07 36.32 14.92
CA ARG A 149 9.75 35.33 13.88
C ARG A 149 8.78 35.86 12.82
N GLY A 150 7.96 36.86 13.14
CA GLY A 150 6.85 37.31 12.31
C GLY A 150 5.59 36.45 12.51
N SER A 151 4.42 37.09 12.44
CA SER A 151 3.10 36.46 12.63
C SER A 151 2.89 35.25 11.73
N ASP A 152 3.28 35.36 10.46
CA ASP A 152 2.97 34.35 9.44
C ASP A 152 3.75 33.05 9.69
N LYS A 153 5.02 33.17 10.12
CA LYS A 153 5.83 32.01 10.48
C LYS A 153 5.35 31.33 11.75
N LEU A 154 4.82 32.11 12.70
CA LEU A 154 4.24 31.56 13.92
C LEU A 154 2.97 30.77 13.61
N LEU A 155 2.06 31.34 12.81
CA LEU A 155 0.85 30.65 12.38
C LEU A 155 1.17 29.36 11.61
N ALA A 156 2.10 29.42 10.65
CA ALA A 156 2.54 28.23 9.93
C ALA A 156 3.07 27.14 10.86
N GLY A 157 3.85 27.51 11.88
CA GLY A 157 4.33 26.58 12.89
C GLY A 157 3.22 25.99 13.78
N ILE A 158 2.15 26.75 14.05
CA ILE A 158 0.98 26.25 14.79
C ILE A 158 0.24 25.20 13.96
N LEU A 159 -0.04 25.51 12.69
CA LEU A 159 -0.72 24.59 11.78
C LEU A 159 0.09 23.31 11.56
N GLU A 160 1.42 23.42 11.41
CA GLU A 160 2.32 22.27 11.31
C GLU A 160 2.29 21.40 12.58
N ARG A 161 2.22 22.00 13.78
CA ARG A 161 2.08 21.23 15.02
C ARG A 161 0.76 20.48 15.10
N GLU A 162 -0.36 21.11 14.72
CA GLU A 162 -1.67 20.45 14.73
C GLU A 162 -1.75 19.35 13.67
N GLN A 163 -1.16 19.55 12.49
CA GLN A 163 -1.01 18.50 11.48
C GLN A 163 -0.22 17.31 12.03
N ASN A 164 0.99 17.54 12.56
CA ASN A 164 1.84 16.48 13.12
C ASN A 164 1.16 15.74 14.27
N LYS A 165 0.39 16.46 15.09
CA LYS A 165 -0.37 15.88 16.19
C LYS A 165 -1.48 14.98 15.64
N HIS A 166 -2.21 15.42 14.61
CA HIS A 166 -3.23 14.61 13.92
C HIS A 166 -2.63 13.33 13.36
N GLU A 167 -1.54 13.41 12.59
CA GLU A 167 -0.89 12.26 11.96
C GLU A 167 -0.43 11.17 12.97
N ARG A 168 -0.10 11.57 14.20
CA ARG A 168 0.34 10.66 15.27
C ARG A 168 -0.79 10.05 16.08
N MET A 169 -2.02 10.54 15.93
CA MET A 169 -3.18 9.96 16.63
C MET A 169 -3.60 8.64 15.99
N GLY A 170 -4.15 7.74 16.80
CA GLY A 170 -4.86 6.57 16.30
C GLY A 170 -6.11 6.97 15.50
N VAL A 171 -6.53 6.11 14.58
CA VAL A 171 -7.60 6.36 13.60
C VAL A 171 -8.86 6.98 14.22
N ARG A 172 -9.44 6.38 15.26
CA ARG A 172 -10.66 6.91 15.89
C ARG A 172 -10.47 8.31 16.47
N ASN A 173 -9.32 8.57 17.08
CA ASN A 173 -9.01 9.89 17.61
C ASN A 173 -8.85 10.92 16.49
N ARG A 174 -8.22 10.56 15.37
CA ARG A 174 -8.13 11.40 14.17
C ARG A 174 -9.51 11.75 13.64
N VAL A 175 -10.33 10.74 13.36
CA VAL A 175 -11.68 10.89 12.80
C VAL A 175 -12.55 11.76 13.72
N ASN A 176 -12.51 11.53 15.03
CA ASN A 176 -13.28 12.33 15.99
C ASN A 176 -12.79 13.79 16.08
N ASN A 177 -11.49 14.03 15.84
CA ASN A 177 -10.88 15.35 15.92
C ASN A 177 -11.30 16.27 14.77
N TRP A 178 -11.79 15.73 13.65
CA TRP A 178 -12.33 16.50 12.52
C TRP A 178 -13.49 17.42 12.93
N ASN A 179 -14.30 17.00 13.92
CA ASN A 179 -15.41 17.80 14.45
C ASN A 179 -14.99 19.19 14.94
N LYS A 180 -13.76 19.32 15.45
CA LYS A 180 -13.24 20.63 15.93
C LYS A 180 -13.10 21.65 14.80
N LEU A 181 -13.07 21.18 13.57
CA LEU A 181 -12.96 21.98 12.36
C LEU A 181 -14.24 21.92 11.51
N GLY A 182 -15.34 21.43 12.09
CA GLY A 182 -16.67 21.42 11.46
C GLY A 182 -16.92 20.26 10.48
N VAL A 183 -16.10 19.21 10.49
CA VAL A 183 -16.31 18.01 9.67
C VAL A 183 -16.79 16.86 10.54
N GLU A 184 -17.97 16.32 10.23
CA GLU A 184 -18.55 15.18 10.94
C GLU A 184 -17.76 13.89 10.66
N PRO A 185 -17.61 12.98 11.65
CA PRO A 185 -17.01 11.66 11.48
C PRO A 185 -17.71 10.84 10.39
N ILE A 186 -16.94 10.02 9.67
CA ILE A 186 -17.53 8.94 8.85
C ILE A 186 -18.31 7.96 9.75
N PRO A 187 -19.26 7.18 9.19
CA PRO A 187 -20.06 6.25 9.98
C PRO A 187 -19.20 5.23 10.75
N GLU A 188 -19.65 4.84 11.96
CA GLU A 188 -18.91 4.00 12.90
C GLU A 188 -18.42 2.67 12.30
N GLU A 189 -19.20 2.06 11.40
CA GLU A 189 -18.81 0.84 10.68
C GLU A 189 -17.49 1.02 9.89
N TRP A 190 -17.30 2.20 9.28
CA TRP A 190 -16.11 2.54 8.50
C TRP A 190 -14.96 3.01 9.40
N VAL A 191 -15.25 3.66 10.53
CA VAL A 191 -14.23 3.94 11.56
C VAL A 191 -13.63 2.64 12.07
N LYS A 192 -14.49 1.67 12.42
CA LYS A 192 -14.05 0.35 12.89
C LYS A 192 -13.25 -0.38 11.81
N ALA A 193 -13.72 -0.40 10.56
CA ALA A 193 -12.97 -1.01 9.46
C ALA A 193 -11.58 -0.36 9.28
N TYR A 194 -11.50 0.97 9.42
CA TYR A 194 -10.23 1.68 9.31
C TYR A 194 -9.29 1.37 10.49
N GLU A 195 -9.82 1.28 11.72
CA GLU A 195 -9.06 0.83 12.90
C GLU A 195 -8.56 -0.62 12.74
N ASP A 196 -9.41 -1.54 12.28
CA ASP A 196 -9.05 -2.95 12.09
C ASP A 196 -7.89 -3.09 11.11
N ILE A 197 -7.92 -2.36 9.98
CA ILE A 197 -6.83 -2.34 9.00
C ILE A 197 -5.57 -1.69 9.59
N SER A 198 -5.72 -0.60 10.36
CA SER A 198 -4.59 0.04 11.04
C SER A 198 -3.91 -0.89 12.04
N ASN A 199 -4.69 -1.68 12.79
CA ASN A 199 -4.18 -2.65 13.75
C ASN A 199 -3.46 -3.78 13.02
N ARG A 200 -4.07 -4.32 11.95
CA ARG A 200 -3.42 -5.35 11.13
C ARG A 200 -2.11 -4.85 10.53
N ARG A 201 -2.07 -3.61 10.02
CA ARG A 201 -0.83 -2.96 9.57
C ARG A 201 0.23 -2.92 10.67
N ASN A 202 -0.14 -2.51 11.89
CA ASN A 202 0.79 -2.41 13.00
C ASN A 202 1.37 -3.78 13.40
N THR A 203 0.55 -4.82 13.42
CA THR A 203 0.99 -6.21 13.60
C THR A 203 2.02 -6.58 12.53
N LEU A 204 1.71 -6.34 11.26
CA LEU A 204 2.59 -6.68 10.13
C LEU A 204 3.93 -5.92 10.12
N THR A 205 3.99 -4.73 10.73
CA THR A 205 5.22 -3.89 10.74
C THR A 205 6.03 -3.96 12.03
N HIS A 206 5.44 -4.37 13.14
CA HIS A 206 6.06 -4.25 14.47
C HIS A 206 6.21 -5.58 15.22
N GLU A 207 5.45 -6.60 14.87
CA GLU A 207 5.63 -7.92 15.47
C GLU A 207 6.79 -8.66 14.80
N ALA A 208 7.55 -9.45 15.57
CA ALA A 208 8.69 -10.18 15.04
C ALA A 208 8.26 -11.31 14.09
N HIS A 209 7.09 -11.91 14.34
CA HIS A 209 6.53 -13.02 13.58
C HIS A 209 5.00 -12.83 13.46
N PRO A 210 4.54 -11.88 12.64
CA PRO A 210 3.12 -11.67 12.44
C PRO A 210 2.49 -12.88 11.71
N ASP A 211 1.20 -13.12 11.97
CA ASP A 211 0.44 -14.12 11.23
C ASP A 211 0.45 -13.83 9.73
N ASP A 212 0.62 -14.87 8.93
CA ASP A 212 0.69 -14.82 7.48
C ASP A 212 -0.55 -14.14 6.85
N VAL A 213 -0.32 -13.28 5.85
CA VAL A 213 -1.38 -12.59 5.11
C VAL A 213 -1.83 -13.44 3.94
N THR A 214 -3.13 -13.64 3.77
CA THR A 214 -3.67 -14.26 2.55
C THR A 214 -3.94 -13.19 1.48
N LEU A 215 -3.85 -13.56 0.20
CA LEU A 215 -4.25 -12.63 -0.88
C LEU A 215 -5.72 -12.22 -0.76
N ILE A 216 -6.59 -13.13 -0.31
CA ILE A 216 -8.01 -12.83 -0.06
C ILE A 216 -8.15 -11.71 0.97
N GLU A 217 -7.49 -11.84 2.13
CA GLU A 217 -7.47 -10.81 3.17
C GLU A 217 -7.00 -9.46 2.59
N ALA A 218 -5.88 -9.48 1.86
CA ALA A 218 -5.30 -8.27 1.27
C ALA A 218 -6.26 -7.58 0.28
N ILE A 219 -6.98 -8.34 -0.54
CA ILE A 219 -7.97 -7.81 -1.48
C ILE A 219 -9.18 -7.23 -0.75
N ILE A 220 -9.68 -7.89 0.30
CA ILE A 220 -10.75 -7.35 1.16
C ILE A 220 -10.31 -6.01 1.78
N CYS A 221 -9.09 -5.94 2.33
CA CYS A 221 -8.53 -4.71 2.87
C CYS A 221 -8.42 -3.61 1.79
N PHE A 222 -7.94 -3.93 0.59
CA PHE A 222 -7.87 -3.01 -0.54
C PHE A 222 -9.26 -2.42 -0.88
N HIS A 223 -10.29 -3.25 -1.01
CA HIS A 223 -11.65 -2.78 -1.30
C HIS A 223 -12.16 -1.87 -0.18
N ARG A 224 -12.01 -2.29 1.08
CA ARG A 224 -12.42 -1.47 2.23
C ARG A 224 -11.71 -0.12 2.26
N MET A 225 -10.41 -0.07 1.98
CA MET A 225 -9.65 1.20 1.96
C MET A 225 -10.17 2.17 0.89
N ARG A 226 -10.57 1.68 -0.29
CA ARG A 226 -11.18 2.51 -1.34
C ARG A 226 -12.54 3.07 -0.91
N LEU A 227 -13.35 2.26 -0.22
CA LEU A 227 -14.63 2.69 0.32
C LEU A 227 -14.45 3.69 1.46
N ILE A 228 -13.49 3.47 2.36
CA ILE A 228 -13.14 4.43 3.42
C ILE A 228 -12.69 5.74 2.79
N ALA A 229 -11.79 5.73 1.80
CA ALA A 229 -11.36 6.93 1.09
C ALA A 229 -12.55 7.70 0.51
N ARG A 230 -13.54 7.00 -0.07
CA ARG A 230 -14.77 7.61 -0.59
C ARG A 230 -15.60 8.25 0.53
N LYS A 231 -15.77 7.58 1.67
CA LYS A 231 -16.49 8.13 2.82
C LYS A 231 -15.80 9.38 3.35
N ILE A 232 -14.47 9.36 3.46
CA ILE A 232 -13.67 10.54 3.84
C ILE A 232 -13.91 11.67 2.83
N ALA A 233 -13.80 11.41 1.53
CA ALA A 233 -14.01 12.41 0.49
C ALA A 233 -15.39 13.09 0.61
N ILE A 234 -16.46 12.31 0.82
CA ILE A 234 -17.82 12.83 0.98
C ILE A 234 -17.93 13.74 2.21
N HIS A 235 -17.38 13.32 3.36
CA HIS A 235 -17.45 14.09 4.60
C HIS A 235 -16.59 15.35 4.56
N PHE A 236 -15.48 15.34 3.83
CA PHE A 236 -14.63 16.50 3.59
C PHE A 236 -15.10 17.39 2.43
N GLU A 237 -16.24 17.07 1.81
CA GLU A 237 -16.79 17.79 0.65
C GLU A 237 -15.77 17.90 -0.52
N ASP A 238 -15.00 16.84 -0.77
CA ASP A 238 -14.07 16.79 -1.91
C ASP A 238 -14.82 16.48 -3.21
N ASP A 239 -15.07 17.53 -4.00
CA ASP A 239 -15.76 17.46 -5.30
C ASP A 239 -15.10 16.51 -6.31
N THR A 240 -13.80 16.22 -6.15
CA THR A 240 -13.07 15.33 -7.07
C THR A 240 -13.51 13.87 -6.98
N VAL A 241 -14.31 13.52 -5.96
CA VAL A 241 -14.95 12.20 -5.85
C VAL A 241 -15.79 11.86 -7.08
N THR A 242 -16.43 12.86 -7.68
CA THR A 242 -17.29 12.70 -8.87
C THR A 242 -16.52 12.45 -10.16
N LEU A 243 -15.22 12.76 -10.16
CA LEU A 243 -14.34 12.60 -11.31
C LEU A 243 -13.70 11.20 -11.35
N CYS A 244 -13.94 10.35 -10.34
CA CYS A 244 -13.35 9.03 -10.29
C CYS A 244 -14.02 8.09 -11.31
N PRO A 245 -13.29 7.62 -12.34
CA PRO A 245 -13.86 6.74 -13.36
C PRO A 245 -13.97 5.28 -12.89
N SER A 246 -13.29 4.93 -11.79
CA SER A 246 -13.23 3.57 -11.29
C SER A 246 -14.48 3.23 -10.48
N PRO A 247 -15.12 2.08 -10.71
CA PRO A 247 -16.26 1.65 -9.90
C PRO A 247 -15.81 1.45 -8.45
N LEU A 248 -16.54 2.06 -7.51
CA LEU A 248 -16.30 2.00 -6.06
C LEU A 248 -17.42 1.21 -5.37
N ASP A 249 -17.94 0.21 -6.06
CA ASP A 249 -18.93 -0.68 -5.51
C ASP A 249 -18.26 -1.57 -4.45
N ASP A 250 -19.03 -1.84 -3.38
CA ASP A 250 -18.63 -2.83 -2.40
C ASP A 250 -18.51 -4.17 -3.11
N TYR A 251 -17.48 -4.95 -2.80
CA TYR A 251 -17.34 -6.30 -3.35
C TYR A 251 -18.04 -7.23 -2.34
N PRO A 252 -19.28 -7.68 -2.60
CA PRO A 252 -20.06 -8.41 -1.60
C PRO A 252 -19.56 -9.83 -1.37
N GLU A 253 -18.63 -10.32 -2.22
CA GLU A 253 -18.29 -11.74 -2.29
C GLU A 253 -16.78 -11.93 -2.44
N ILE A 254 -16.13 -12.17 -1.30
CA ILE A 254 -15.13 -13.23 -1.13
C ILE A 254 -15.46 -13.98 0.16
#